data_AF-A0A939GYS2-F1
#
_entry.id   AF-A0A939GYS2-F1
#
_cell.length_a   1.000
_cell.length_b   1.000
_cell.length_c   1.000
_cell.angle_alpha   90.00
_cell.angle_beta   90.00
_cell.angle_gamma   90.00
#
_symmetry.space_group_name_H-M   'P 1'
#
loop_
_entity.id
_entity.type
_entity.pdbx_description
1 polymer ?
#
loop_
_entity_poly.entity_id
_entity_poly.type
_entity_poly.pdbx_seq_one_letter_code
_entity_poly.pdbx_strand_id
1 'polypeptide(L)'
;MQSISLDAAEAMTGISRRTLWRRVADGELTSTGKDARNRAVLALEGLQGWMQGYTGLVFSAQDLHRLCQADAGDAQAQVDMGAWLYTSPRAVPRVENSQPASQPASQPASQPASPVLAAPSGGAKPW
;
A
#
# COMPACT_ATOMS: atom_id res chain seq x y z
N MET A 1 -2.48 16.91 18.85
CA MET A 1 -1.84 16.40 17.62
C MET A 1 -0.63 15.58 18.05
N GLN A 2 -0.43 14.36 17.53
CA GLN A 2 0.77 13.58 17.86
C GLN A 2 1.93 14.02 16.96
N SER A 3 3.10 14.19 17.54
CA SER A 3 4.29 14.70 16.86
C SER A 3 5.55 14.01 17.36
N ILE A 4 6.54 13.88 16.48
CA ILE A 4 7.86 13.34 16.81
C ILE A 4 8.93 14.35 16.46
N SER A 5 10.10 14.23 17.09
CA SER A 5 11.26 15.05 16.77
C SER A 5 11.70 14.87 15.31
N LEU A 6 12.36 15.90 14.78
CA LEU A 6 12.94 15.86 13.44
C LEU A 6 13.91 14.68 13.25
N ASP A 7 14.68 14.34 14.28
CA ASP A 7 15.62 13.21 14.25
C ASP A 7 14.88 11.86 14.20
N ALA A 8 13.78 11.73 14.96
CA ALA A 8 12.92 10.55 14.88
C ALA A 8 12.23 10.44 13.50
N ALA A 9 11.80 11.56 12.92
CA ALA A 9 11.23 11.57 11.58
C ALA A 9 12.24 11.13 10.52
N GLU A 10 13.50 11.59 10.60
CA GLU A 10 14.59 11.13 9.74
C GLU A 10 14.81 9.62 9.87
N ALA A 11 14.87 9.09 11.09
CA ALA A 11 15.04 7.66 11.35
C ALA A 11 13.87 6.81 10.81
N MET A 12 12.63 7.28 10.98
CA MET A 12 11.43 6.52 10.63
C MET A 12 11.04 6.60 9.16
N THR A 13 11.56 7.58 8.41
CA THR A 13 11.24 7.77 6.97
C THR A 13 12.43 7.57 6.04
N GLY A 14 13.65 7.51 6.58
CA GLY A 14 14.89 7.46 5.78
C GLY A 14 15.21 8.77 5.04
N ILE A 15 14.48 9.86 5.33
CA ILE A 15 14.63 11.13 4.62
C ILE A 15 15.46 12.09 5.44
N SER A 16 16.47 12.67 4.77
CA SER A 16 17.35 13.63 5.41
C SER A 16 16.60 14.82 6.00
N ARG A 17 17.11 15.37 7.12
CA ARG A 17 16.56 16.59 7.75
C ARG A 17 16.39 17.76 6.80
N ARG A 18 17.33 17.97 5.88
CA ARG A 18 17.24 19.03 4.85
C ARG A 18 16.00 18.85 3.98
N THR A 19 15.73 17.62 3.55
CA THR A 19 14.56 17.30 2.71
C THR A 19 13.27 17.42 3.52
N LEU A 20 13.23 16.96 4.77
CA LEU A 20 12.07 17.13 5.65
C LEU A 20 11.73 18.62 5.83
N TRP A 21 12.72 19.47 6.07
CA TRP A 21 12.50 20.92 6.17
C TRP A 21 12.00 21.56 4.89
N ARG A 22 12.52 21.14 3.74
CA ARG A 22 12.01 21.61 2.44
C ARG A 22 10.52 21.29 2.30
N ARG A 23 10.11 20.07 2.68
CA ARG A 23 8.71 19.66 2.64
C ARG A 23 7.82 20.43 3.62
N VAL A 24 8.36 20.85 4.76
CA VAL A 24 7.67 21.79 5.64
C VAL A 24 7.49 23.16 4.97
N ALA A 25 8.53 23.68 4.31
CA ALA A 25 8.45 24.94 3.59
C ALA A 25 7.47 24.88 2.40
N ASP A 26 7.40 23.73 1.72
CA ASP A 26 6.48 23.46 0.62
C ASP A 26 5.02 23.19 1.10
N GLY A 27 4.79 23.09 2.42
CA GLY A 27 3.48 22.84 3.02
C GLY A 27 3.02 21.39 3.01
N GLU A 28 3.88 20.45 2.59
CA GLU A 28 3.59 19.00 2.58
C GLU A 28 3.64 18.39 3.99
N LEU A 29 4.46 18.94 4.88
CA LEU A 29 4.59 18.50 6.27
C LEU A 29 4.30 19.65 7.23
N THR A 30 3.65 19.34 8.35
CA THR A 30 3.34 20.33 9.39
C THR A 30 4.39 20.26 10.50
N SER A 31 5.11 21.37 10.72
CA SER A 31 5.90 21.58 11.93
C SER A 31 4.99 22.08 13.06
N THR A 32 5.04 21.43 14.21
CA THR A 32 4.27 21.84 15.41
C THR A 32 5.10 22.71 16.35
N GLY A 33 6.23 23.24 15.87
CA GLY A 33 7.14 24.09 16.65
C GLY A 33 8.26 23.30 17.30
N LYS A 34 8.48 23.52 18.60
CA LYS A 34 9.54 22.88 19.37
C LYS A 34 8.99 22.17 20.60
N ASP A 35 9.58 21.04 20.95
CA ASP A 35 9.25 20.30 22.18
C ASP A 35 9.89 20.92 23.44
N ALA A 36 9.63 20.32 24.60
CA ALA A 36 10.21 20.73 25.89
C ALA A 36 11.76 20.63 25.94
N ARG A 37 12.37 19.92 25.00
CA ARG A 37 13.83 19.79 24.83
C ARG A 37 14.38 20.72 23.75
N ASN A 38 13.58 21.68 23.28
CA ASN A 38 13.92 22.64 22.22
C ASN A 38 14.26 21.95 20.87
N ARG A 39 13.79 20.72 20.63
CA ARG A 39 13.90 20.01 19.35
C ARG A 39 12.73 20.39 18.45
N ALA A 40 12.99 20.58 17.16
CA ALA A 40 11.92 20.76 16.19
C ALA A 40 11.08 19.47 16.09
N VAL A 41 9.76 19.63 16.02
CA VAL A 41 8.81 18.50 15.97
C VAL A 41 7.91 18.59 14.75
N LEU A 42 7.63 17.43 14.16
CA LEU A 42 6.78 17.26 12.99
C LEU A 42 5.53 16.46 13.35
N ALA A 43 4.39 16.86 12.79
CA ALA A 43 3.13 16.16 12.96
C ALA A 43 3.16 14.79 12.27
N LEU A 44 2.66 13.75 12.96
CA LEU A 44 2.64 12.39 12.42
C LEU A 44 1.68 12.20 11.25
N GLU A 45 0.60 12.99 11.18
CA GLU A 45 -0.42 12.89 10.12
C GLU A 45 0.19 12.94 8.71
N GLY A 46 1.10 13.89 8.45
CA GLY A 46 1.80 14.01 7.16
C GLY A 46 2.92 13.00 6.95
N LEU A 47 3.39 12.33 8.01
CA LEU A 47 4.54 11.40 7.96
C LEU A 47 4.15 9.94 7.76
N GLN A 48 2.92 9.53 8.11
CA GLN A 48 2.54 8.12 8.15
C GLN A 48 2.80 7.35 6.85
N GLY A 49 2.42 7.90 5.70
CA GLY A 49 2.64 7.24 4.40
C GLY A 49 4.12 7.02 4.08
N TRP A 50 4.98 7.93 4.55
CA TRP A 50 6.42 7.90 4.35
C TRP A 50 7.08 6.88 5.27
N MET A 51 6.63 6.86 6.53
CA MET A 51 7.04 5.86 7.51
C MET A 51 6.66 4.46 7.03
N GLN A 52 5.43 4.28 6.53
CA GLN A 52 4.99 3.02 5.95
C GLN A 52 5.82 2.65 4.72
N GLY A 53 6.09 3.59 3.81
CA GLY A 53 6.91 3.34 2.63
C GLY A 53 8.34 2.91 2.97
N TYR A 54 8.95 3.49 4.00
CA TYR A 54 10.32 3.19 4.40
C TYR A 54 10.44 1.92 5.27
N THR A 55 9.55 1.77 6.27
CA THR A 55 9.60 0.65 7.21
C THR A 55 8.88 -0.60 6.70
N GLY A 56 7.96 -0.42 5.75
CA GLY A 56 7.00 -1.45 5.35
C GLY A 56 5.94 -1.72 6.41
N LEU A 57 5.80 -0.91 7.46
CA LEU A 57 4.88 -1.17 8.57
C LEU A 57 3.66 -0.24 8.52
N VAL A 58 2.49 -0.80 8.85
CA VAL A 58 1.28 -0.02 9.10
C VAL A 58 1.21 0.27 10.59
N PHE A 59 1.18 1.55 10.95
CA PHE A 59 1.18 1.98 12.34
C PHE A 59 -0.25 2.18 12.83
N SER A 60 -0.66 1.45 13.87
CA SER A 60 -1.91 1.74 14.57
C SER A 60 -1.78 3.00 15.41
N ALA A 61 -2.91 3.54 15.90
CA ALA A 61 -2.89 4.67 16.84
C ALA A 61 -2.08 4.37 18.11
N GLN A 62 -2.10 3.12 18.58
CA GLN A 62 -1.33 2.68 19.74
C GLN A 62 0.18 2.67 19.44
N ASP A 63 0.57 2.26 18.24
CA ASP A 63 1.99 2.25 17.84
C ASP A 63 2.52 3.67 17.66
N LEU A 64 1.72 4.57 17.08
CA LEU A 64 2.05 6.00 16.99
C LEU A 64 2.19 6.64 18.37
N HIS A 65 1.34 6.26 19.33
CA HIS A 65 1.46 6.72 20.70
C HIS A 65 2.75 6.21 21.35
N ARG A 66 3.05 4.91 21.22
CA ARG A 66 4.30 4.31 21.71
C ARG A 66 5.53 4.96 21.08
N LEU A 67 5.46 5.32 19.79
CA LEU A 67 6.53 6.03 19.10
C LEU A 67 6.78 7.41 19.68
N CYS A 68 5.72 8.16 20.00
CA CYS A 68 5.84 9.46 20.67
C CYS A 68 6.50 9.33 22.03
N GLN A 69 6.13 8.31 22.82
CA GLN A 69 6.74 8.08 24.14
C GLN A 69 8.22 7.69 24.02
N ALA A 70 8.54 6.83 23.04
CA ALA A 70 9.92 6.44 22.76
C ALA A 70 10.80 7.65 22.37
N ASP A 71 10.30 8.52 21.49
CA ASP A 71 10.99 9.76 21.09
C ASP A 71 11.06 10.79 22.24
N ALA A 72 10.08 10.80 23.14
CA ALA A 72 10.12 11.58 24.36
C ALA A 72 11.14 11.05 25.39
N GLY A 73 11.78 9.91 25.13
CA GLY A 73 12.82 9.33 25.98
C GLY A 73 12.29 8.40 27.07
N ASP A 74 11.06 7.91 26.96
CA ASP A 74 10.58 6.83 27.82
C ASP A 74 11.32 5.53 27.49
N ALA A 75 12.11 5.03 28.44
CA ALA A 75 12.97 3.87 28.24
C ALA A 75 12.19 2.59 27.92
N GLN A 76 11.03 2.38 28.55
CA GLN A 76 10.22 1.19 28.29
C GLN A 76 9.59 1.27 26.91
N ALA A 77 9.06 2.44 26.53
CA ALA A 77 8.52 2.66 25.19
C ALA A 77 9.59 2.49 24.10
N GLN A 78 10.85 2.87 24.36
CA GLN A 78 11.97 2.64 23.44
C GLN A 78 12.24 1.13 23.23
N VAL A 79 12.27 0.36 24.32
CA VAL A 79 12.43 -1.10 24.25
C VAL A 79 11.27 -1.73 23.50
N ASP A 80 10.04 -1.39 23.87
CA ASP A 80 8.84 -1.95 23.27
C ASP A 80 8.72 -1.57 21.78
N MET A 81 9.05 -0.32 21.42
CA MET A 81 9.06 0.14 20.03
C MET A 81 10.14 -0.57 19.22
N GLY A 82 11.36 -0.70 19.77
CA GLY A 82 12.44 -1.43 19.10
C GLY A 82 12.07 -2.90 18.85
N ALA A 83 11.50 -3.58 19.85
CA ALA A 83 11.04 -4.96 19.74
C ALA A 83 9.93 -5.09 18.69
N TRP A 84 8.95 -4.17 18.70
CA TRP A 84 7.87 -4.16 17.72
C TRP A 84 8.38 -3.93 16.30
N LEU A 85 9.29 -2.97 16.09
CA LEU A 85 9.90 -2.72 14.77
C LEU A 85 10.69 -3.92 14.24
N TYR A 86 11.38 -4.63 15.14
CA TYR A 86 12.19 -5.80 14.78
C TYR A 86 11.34 -7.03 14.43
N THR A 87 10.22 -7.23 15.13
CA THR A 87 9.41 -8.45 15.02
C THR A 87 8.19 -8.33 14.13
N SER A 88 7.76 -7.10 13.81
CA SER A 88 6.55 -6.89 13.01
C SER A 88 6.72 -7.34 11.56
N PRO A 89 5.72 -8.04 10.99
CA PRO A 89 5.73 -8.39 9.58
C PRO A 89 5.61 -7.12 8.74
N ARG A 90 6.50 -7.00 7.73
CA ARG A 90 6.41 -5.91 6.75
C ARG A 90 5.26 -6.19 5.79
N ALA A 91 4.45 -5.19 5.54
CA ALA A 91 3.49 -5.16 4.45
C ALA A 91 4.26 -5.39 3.14
N VAL A 92 4.01 -6.53 2.49
CA VAL A 92 4.47 -6.75 1.13
C VAL A 92 3.77 -5.72 0.24
N PRO A 93 4.52 -4.89 -0.52
CA PRO A 93 3.87 -4.04 -1.50
C PRO A 93 3.12 -4.96 -2.47
N ARG A 94 1.80 -4.80 -2.54
CA ARG A 94 0.99 -5.51 -3.53
C ARG A 94 1.45 -5.02 -4.90
N VAL A 95 2.28 -5.80 -5.59
CA VAL A 95 2.55 -5.58 -7.00
C VAL A 95 1.26 -5.96 -7.73
N GLU A 96 0.42 -4.97 -8.04
CA GLU A 96 -0.71 -5.16 -8.96
C GLU A 96 -0.16 -5.32 -10.38
N ASN A 97 0.41 -6.50 -10.67
CA ASN A 97 0.65 -6.92 -12.04
C ASN A 97 -0.66 -7.49 -12.61
N SER A 98 -1.66 -6.62 -12.74
CA SER A 98 -2.92 -6.94 -13.41
C SER A 98 -2.73 -6.74 -14.91
N GLN A 99 -2.19 -7.75 -15.61
CA GLN A 99 -2.59 -7.95 -16.99
C GLN A 99 -4.09 -8.28 -16.97
N PRO A 100 -4.98 -7.50 -17.60
CA PRO A 100 -6.34 -7.96 -17.79
C PRO A 100 -6.27 -9.24 -18.63
N ALA A 101 -6.78 -10.35 -18.08
CA ALA A 101 -6.96 -11.58 -18.82
C ALA A 101 -7.68 -11.24 -20.13
N SER A 102 -6.99 -11.42 -21.26
CA SER A 102 -7.64 -11.38 -22.56
C SER A 102 -8.74 -12.43 -22.52
N GLN A 103 -10.00 -11.97 -22.53
CA GLN A 103 -11.15 -12.84 -22.68
C GLN A 103 -10.94 -13.66 -23.96
N PRO A 104 -11.05 -14.99 -23.95
CA PRO A 104 -11.08 -15.72 -25.20
C PRO A 104 -12.33 -15.28 -25.97
N ALA A 105 -12.15 -14.88 -27.22
CA ALA A 105 -13.23 -14.51 -28.11
C ALA A 105 -14.28 -15.64 -28.13
N SER A 106 -15.50 -15.31 -27.71
CA SER A 106 -16.65 -16.22 -27.78
C SER A 106 -16.82 -16.69 -29.23
N GLN A 107 -16.56 -17.97 -29.48
CA GLN A 107 -16.94 -18.63 -30.72
C GLN A 107 -18.47 -18.65 -30.79
N PRO A 108 -19.10 -18.25 -31.91
CA PRO A 108 -20.52 -18.48 -32.10
C PRO A 108 -20.75 -19.99 -32.29
N ALA A 109 -21.61 -20.55 -31.43
CA ALA A 109 -22.03 -21.94 -31.48
C ALA A 109 -22.60 -22.30 -32.86
N SER A 110 -21.94 -23.23 -33.56
CA SER A 110 -22.52 -23.89 -34.72
C SER A 110 -23.58 -24.87 -34.25
N GLN A 111 -24.83 -24.66 -34.67
CA GLN A 111 -25.93 -25.60 -34.46
C GLN A 111 -25.68 -26.89 -35.26
N PRO A 112 -25.98 -28.09 -34.71
CA PRO A 112 -26.01 -29.29 -35.54
C PRO A 112 -27.33 -29.37 -36.31
N ALA A 113 -27.24 -29.55 -37.62
CA ALA A 113 -28.38 -29.87 -38.48
C ALA A 113 -28.83 -31.33 -38.25
N SER A 114 -30.13 -31.52 -37.98
CA SER A 114 -30.78 -32.83 -37.89
C SER A 114 -30.69 -33.60 -39.22
N PRO A 115 -30.46 -34.93 -39.22
CA PRO A 115 -30.62 -35.74 -40.42
C PRO A 115 -32.08 -36.19 -40.56
N VAL A 116 -32.75 -35.75 -41.64
CA VAL A 116 -33.92 -36.45 -42.18
C VAL A 116 -33.42 -37.45 -43.22
N LEU A 117 -33.69 -38.73 -42.96
CA LEU A 117 -33.44 -39.85 -43.87
C LEU A 117 -34.79 -40.43 -44.30
N ALA A 118 -35.14 -40.30 -45.59
CA ALA A 118 -36.05 -41.17 -46.37
C ALA A 118 -36.25 -40.51 -47.75
N ALA A 119 -36.30 -41.16 -48.91
CA ALA A 119 -35.89 -42.45 -49.48
C ALA A 119 -36.00 -42.22 -51.02
N PRO A 120 -35.31 -42.99 -51.88
CA PRO A 120 -35.27 -42.74 -53.31
C PRO A 120 -36.48 -43.38 -54.02
N SER A 121 -37.14 -42.63 -54.91
CA SER A 121 -37.98 -43.25 -55.95
C SER A 121 -38.01 -42.35 -57.18
N GLY A 122 -37.28 -42.77 -58.22
CA GLY A 122 -37.11 -42.03 -59.45
C GLY A 122 -36.55 -42.93 -60.54
N GLY A 123 -37.28 -44.00 -60.85
CA GLY A 123 -37.02 -44.84 -62.01
C GLY A 123 -37.50 -44.14 -63.29
N ALA A 124 -36.54 -43.93 -64.21
CA ALA A 124 -36.63 -43.96 -65.68
C ALA A 124 -37.82 -43.27 -66.43
N LYS A 125 -37.45 -42.33 -67.33
CA LYS A 125 -38.13 -41.97 -68.60
C LYS A 125 -38.10 -43.16 -69.60
N PRO A 126 -38.65 -43.12 -70.85
CA PRO A 126 -39.57 -42.22 -71.59
C PRO A 126 -40.88 -43.00 -71.96
N TRP A 127 -41.94 -42.52 -72.61
CA TRP A 127 -42.20 -41.73 -73.84
C TRP A 127 -43.49 -40.94 -73.66
#